data_AF-A0A7V0JA59-F1
#
_entry.id   AF-A0A7V0JA59-F1
#
_cell.length_a   1.000
_cell.length_b   1.000
_cell.length_c   1.000
_cell.angle_alpha   90.00
_cell.angle_beta   90.00
_cell.angle_gamma   90.00
#
_symmetry.space_group_name_H-M   'P 1'
#
loop_
_entity.id
_entity.type
_entity.pdbx_description
1 polymer ?
#
loop_
_entity_poly.entity_id
_entity_poly.type
_entity_poly.pdbx_seq_one_letter_code
_entity_poly.pdbx_strand_id
1 'polypeptide(L)'
;MSKLIASAAIRASHSLFKQAEEMLEKAIAEKGKDHIFEFPDTAFYLPQIYALTAFPVKTLADMKVALEMAREMLHDEPEEKLWKPYLGEALDSGMATLFCEEIILALRYLNGQEPVTDPETGYVYNGFITDTIQRNLGIQLVDGRMPGFAAIIGAAPDDDTAVKIVRELQEKNILTFLSGTAKDKSGKVTNVTQQLLRKNVELGWDTYIVPLGPDTEHTLYALDWSIRASMIFGGNKPGDYKAHLKYTRDRVFAFAMVLGELDDVKWSTGAGAINMGYPAIADTDVPVIHPTGVCTYEEVEKELDHDKIVQRAFE
;
A
#
# COMPACT_ATOMS: atom_id res chain seq x y z
N MET A 1 5.16 -13.90 -13.95
CA MET A 1 4.76 -12.48 -13.98
C MET A 1 4.50 -12.03 -15.42
N SER A 2 3.41 -11.28 -15.66
CA SER A 2 3.10 -10.71 -16.99
C SER A 2 4.11 -9.63 -17.36
N LYS A 3 4.50 -9.55 -18.65
CA LYS A 3 5.38 -8.49 -19.14
C LYS A 3 4.79 -7.10 -18.93
N LEU A 4 3.48 -6.95 -19.10
CA LEU A 4 2.79 -5.67 -18.88
C LEU A 4 2.96 -5.21 -17.42
N ILE A 5 2.75 -6.11 -16.47
CA ILE A 5 2.85 -5.83 -15.04
C ILE A 5 4.31 -5.51 -14.67
N ALA A 6 5.26 -6.31 -15.15
CA ALA A 6 6.68 -6.08 -14.89
C ALA A 6 7.17 -4.73 -15.45
N SER A 7 6.83 -4.41 -16.70
CA SER A 7 7.17 -3.11 -17.31
C SER A 7 6.54 -1.94 -16.55
N ALA A 8 5.25 -2.04 -16.18
CA ALA A 8 4.56 -0.98 -15.44
C ALA A 8 5.19 -0.75 -14.06
N ALA A 9 5.46 -1.82 -13.31
CA ALA A 9 6.12 -1.74 -12.01
C ALA A 9 7.51 -1.10 -12.11
N ILE A 10 8.33 -1.55 -13.06
CA ILE A 10 9.68 -0.99 -13.27
C ILE A 10 9.61 0.50 -13.66
N ARG A 11 8.72 0.91 -14.57
CA ARG A 11 8.58 2.33 -14.93
C ARG A 11 8.21 3.21 -13.75
N ALA A 12 7.23 2.78 -12.96
CA ALA A 12 6.81 3.54 -11.78
C ALA A 12 7.89 3.57 -10.70
N SER A 13 8.66 2.50 -10.49
CA SER A 13 9.75 2.51 -9.50
C SER A 13 10.80 3.56 -9.84
N HIS A 14 11.19 3.69 -11.11
CA HIS A 14 12.09 4.78 -11.57
C HIS A 14 11.49 6.17 -11.39
N SER A 15 10.20 6.34 -11.73
CA SER A 15 9.51 7.62 -11.58
C SER A 15 9.41 8.06 -10.11
N LEU A 16 9.01 7.15 -9.23
CA LEU A 16 8.87 7.42 -7.80
C LEU A 16 10.24 7.62 -7.13
N PHE A 17 11.26 6.88 -7.55
CA PHE A 17 12.64 7.11 -7.11
C PHE A 17 13.08 8.54 -7.39
N LYS A 18 12.90 9.00 -8.64
CA LYS A 18 13.26 10.35 -9.04
C LYS A 18 12.46 11.40 -8.26
N GLN A 19 11.16 11.19 -8.08
CA GLN A 19 10.32 12.07 -7.28
C GLN A 19 10.80 12.16 -5.83
N ALA A 20 11.09 11.02 -5.19
CA ALA A 20 11.61 10.96 -3.83
C ALA A 20 12.96 11.68 -3.72
N GLU A 21 13.87 11.49 -4.69
CA GLU A 21 15.16 12.17 -4.77
C GLU A 21 14.98 13.69 -4.84
N GLU A 22 14.17 14.20 -5.77
CA GLU A 22 13.91 15.62 -5.95
C GLU A 22 13.27 16.26 -4.69
N MET A 23 12.29 15.57 -4.09
CA MET A 23 11.64 16.03 -2.86
C MET A 23 12.62 16.06 -1.68
N LEU A 24 13.46 15.05 -1.55
CA LEU A 24 14.44 14.95 -0.47
C LEU A 24 15.54 15.99 -0.60
N GLU A 25 16.06 16.21 -1.82
CA GLU A 25 17.07 17.24 -2.08
C GLU A 25 16.54 18.64 -1.74
N LYS A 26 15.29 18.92 -2.10
CA LYS A 26 14.62 20.17 -1.72
C LYS A 26 14.50 20.30 -0.20
N ALA A 27 14.02 19.26 0.49
CA ALA A 27 13.90 19.28 1.95
C ALA A 27 15.25 19.47 2.66
N ILE A 28 16.31 18.83 2.16
CA ILE A 28 17.68 19.00 2.67
C ILE A 28 18.17 20.44 2.44
N ALA A 29 17.90 21.03 1.28
CA ALA A 29 18.29 22.41 0.99
C ALA A 29 17.57 23.41 1.91
N GLU A 30 16.30 23.15 2.25
CA GLU A 30 15.48 24.05 3.07
C GLU A 30 15.74 23.88 4.58
N LYS A 31 15.89 22.65 5.07
CA LYS A 31 15.92 22.33 6.51
C LYS A 31 17.28 21.85 7.02
N GLY A 32 18.19 21.48 6.12
CA GLY A 32 19.50 20.92 6.47
C GLY A 32 19.47 19.40 6.66
N LYS A 33 20.63 18.76 6.46
CA LYS A 33 20.80 17.29 6.50
C LYS A 33 20.47 16.66 7.86
N ASP A 34 20.77 17.38 8.93
CA ASP A 34 20.61 16.89 10.31
C ASP A 34 19.20 17.10 10.86
N HIS A 35 18.26 17.57 10.03
CA HIS A 35 16.88 17.73 10.44
C HIS A 35 16.28 16.37 10.81
N ILE A 36 15.76 16.26 12.04
CA ILE A 36 15.17 15.03 12.58
C ILE A 36 13.72 14.91 12.10
N PHE A 37 13.35 13.72 11.64
CA PHE A 37 11.98 13.38 11.27
C PHE A 37 11.54 12.10 11.98
N GLU A 38 10.32 12.11 12.48
CA GLU A 38 9.64 10.95 13.04
C GLU A 38 8.18 10.96 12.58
N PHE A 39 7.66 9.81 12.16
CA PHE A 39 6.23 9.68 11.94
C PHE A 39 5.46 9.84 13.28
N PRO A 40 4.17 10.22 13.24
CA PRO A 40 3.38 10.38 14.45
C PRO A 40 3.25 9.06 15.24
N ASP A 41 3.59 9.09 16.53
CA ASP A 41 3.36 8.00 17.50
C ASP A 41 3.82 6.61 16.97
N THR A 42 5.10 6.52 16.58
CA THR A 42 5.75 5.25 16.23
C THR A 42 7.14 5.13 16.82
N ALA A 43 7.48 3.94 17.32
CA ALA A 43 8.84 3.60 17.76
C ALA A 43 9.68 2.95 16.66
N PHE A 44 9.14 2.85 15.44
CA PHE A 44 9.72 2.07 14.33
C PHE A 44 10.25 2.92 13.18
N TYR A 45 10.55 4.21 13.41
CA TYR A 45 11.13 5.12 12.42
C TYR A 45 10.28 5.17 11.14
N LEU A 46 10.89 4.94 9.97
CA LEU A 46 10.23 4.52 8.74
C LEU A 46 10.07 2.99 8.77
N PRO A 47 8.87 2.46 9.10
CA PRO A 47 8.72 1.06 9.46
C PRO A 47 9.08 0.03 8.37
N GLN A 48 8.77 0.30 7.10
CA GLN A 48 9.07 -0.64 6.01
C GLN A 48 10.59 -0.76 5.82
N ILE A 49 11.28 0.37 5.68
CA ILE A 49 12.75 0.40 5.60
C ILE A 49 13.37 -0.22 6.85
N TYR A 50 12.95 0.17 8.05
CA TYR A 50 13.55 -0.29 9.30
C TYR A 50 13.39 -1.80 9.50
N ALA A 51 12.20 -2.34 9.25
CA ALA A 51 11.95 -3.77 9.36
C ALA A 51 12.86 -4.59 8.43
N LEU A 52 13.03 -4.15 7.18
CA LEU A 52 13.74 -4.94 6.18
C LEU A 52 15.27 -4.77 6.23
N THR A 53 15.77 -3.63 6.70
CA THR A 53 17.19 -3.28 6.63
C THR A 53 17.88 -3.14 7.99
N ALA A 54 17.12 -3.11 9.08
CA ALA A 54 17.57 -2.70 10.41
C ALA A 54 18.15 -1.27 10.48
N PHE A 55 17.97 -0.45 9.43
CA PHE A 55 18.51 0.90 9.38
C PHE A 55 17.50 1.91 9.96
N PRO A 56 17.79 2.54 11.11
CA PRO A 56 16.87 3.48 11.73
C PRO A 56 16.99 4.86 11.07
N VAL A 57 16.05 5.19 10.19
CA VAL A 57 16.00 6.50 9.52
C VAL A 57 15.52 7.56 10.52
N LYS A 58 16.41 8.47 10.93
CA LYS A 58 16.10 9.53 11.91
C LYS A 58 16.20 10.93 11.33
N THR A 59 17.03 11.11 10.32
CA THR A 59 17.35 12.41 9.72
C THR A 59 17.13 12.41 8.21
N LEU A 60 17.11 13.60 7.61
CA LEU A 60 17.09 13.73 6.14
C LEU A 60 18.36 13.13 5.49
N ALA A 61 19.50 13.14 6.18
CA ALA A 61 20.69 12.43 5.73
C ALA A 61 20.46 10.91 5.67
N ASP A 62 19.79 10.35 6.69
CA ASP A 62 19.46 8.92 6.73
C ASP A 62 18.44 8.55 5.65
N MET A 63 17.46 9.42 5.35
CA MET A 63 16.54 9.21 4.23
C MET A 63 17.31 9.09 2.90
N LYS A 64 18.40 9.83 2.72
CA LYS A 64 19.23 9.70 1.52
C LYS A 64 19.92 8.34 1.45
N VAL A 65 20.40 7.83 2.58
CA VAL A 65 20.99 6.48 2.65
C VAL A 65 19.95 5.41 2.33
N ALA A 66 18.73 5.54 2.87
CA ALA A 66 17.63 4.62 2.58
C ALA A 66 17.18 4.68 1.11
N LEU A 67 17.17 5.88 0.51
CA LEU A 67 16.87 6.04 -0.91
C LEU A 67 17.92 5.33 -1.78
N GLU A 68 19.21 5.40 -1.45
CA GLU A 68 20.22 4.65 -2.21
C GLU A 68 20.04 3.13 -2.11
N MET A 69 19.50 2.59 -1.01
CA MET A 69 19.09 1.17 -0.95
C MET A 69 17.97 0.85 -1.94
N ALA A 70 17.02 1.78 -2.16
CA ALA A 70 16.00 1.63 -3.18
C ALA A 70 16.61 1.66 -4.60
N ARG A 71 17.65 2.49 -4.82
CA ARG A 71 18.36 2.57 -6.11
C ARG A 71 18.96 1.21 -6.51
N GLU A 72 19.50 0.46 -5.56
CA GLU A 72 20.12 -0.85 -5.81
C GLU A 72 19.11 -1.92 -6.28
N MET A 73 17.81 -1.70 -6.03
CA MET A 73 16.71 -2.59 -6.43
C MET A 73 16.03 -2.16 -7.73
N LEU A 74 16.46 -1.06 -8.37
CA LEU A 74 15.92 -0.63 -9.65
C LEU A 74 16.49 -1.48 -10.79
N HIS A 75 15.60 -1.93 -11.67
CA HIS A 75 15.94 -2.76 -12.83
C HIS A 75 15.62 -2.06 -14.15
N ASP A 76 16.20 -2.55 -15.25
CA ASP A 76 15.87 -2.09 -16.61
C ASP A 76 14.53 -2.69 -17.07
N GLU A 77 13.78 -1.94 -17.88
CA GLU A 77 12.53 -2.45 -18.45
C GLU A 77 12.74 -3.70 -19.32
N PRO A 78 11.80 -4.67 -19.28
CA PRO A 78 11.83 -5.86 -20.11
C PRO A 78 12.01 -5.57 -21.61
N GLU A 79 13.07 -6.12 -22.20
CA GLU A 79 13.33 -6.01 -23.65
C GLU A 79 12.14 -6.47 -24.51
N GLU A 80 11.91 -5.81 -25.65
CA GLU A 80 10.76 -6.10 -26.53
C GLU A 80 10.72 -7.55 -27.03
N LYS A 81 11.89 -8.12 -27.39
CA LYS A 81 12.00 -9.33 -28.21
C LYS A 81 12.48 -10.58 -27.47
N LEU A 82 12.92 -10.45 -26.22
CA LEU A 82 13.42 -11.57 -25.42
C LEU A 82 12.40 -11.95 -24.36
N TRP A 83 12.25 -13.25 -24.10
CA TRP A 83 11.38 -13.76 -23.05
C TRP A 83 12.24 -14.22 -21.87
N LYS A 84 12.50 -13.32 -20.91
CA LYS A 84 13.14 -13.64 -19.63
C LYS A 84 12.07 -13.73 -18.53
N PRO A 85 12.23 -14.54 -17.47
CA PRO A 85 11.31 -14.54 -16.34
C PRO A 85 11.48 -13.24 -15.52
N TYR A 86 10.51 -12.32 -15.60
CA TYR A 86 10.58 -10.97 -14.99
C TYR A 86 10.13 -10.86 -13.52
N LEU A 87 9.89 -12.00 -12.86
CA LEU A 87 9.27 -11.99 -11.53
C LEU A 87 10.20 -11.36 -10.50
N GLY A 88 11.50 -11.73 -10.49
CA GLY A 88 12.45 -11.19 -9.52
C GLY A 88 12.62 -9.67 -9.68
N GLU A 89 12.83 -9.20 -10.90
CA GLU A 89 13.07 -7.78 -11.18
C GLU A 89 11.85 -6.90 -10.88
N ALA A 90 10.65 -7.40 -11.17
CA ALA A 90 9.40 -6.71 -10.84
C ALA A 90 9.17 -6.65 -9.33
N LEU A 91 9.48 -7.72 -8.60
CA LEU A 91 9.38 -7.75 -7.15
C LEU A 91 10.41 -6.82 -6.49
N ASP A 92 11.67 -6.84 -6.92
CA ASP A 92 12.68 -5.89 -6.42
C ASP A 92 12.24 -4.44 -6.67
N SER A 93 11.73 -4.16 -7.88
CA SER A 93 11.21 -2.83 -8.23
C SER A 93 10.01 -2.43 -7.38
N GLY A 94 9.12 -3.38 -7.06
CA GLY A 94 8.01 -3.15 -6.13
C GLY A 94 8.50 -2.82 -4.72
N MET A 95 9.55 -3.50 -4.23
CA MET A 95 10.14 -3.18 -2.92
C MET A 95 10.83 -1.79 -2.95
N ALA A 96 11.52 -1.45 -4.03
CA ALA A 96 12.07 -0.11 -4.24
C ALA A 96 10.98 0.96 -4.20
N THR A 97 9.83 0.68 -4.83
CA THR A 97 8.65 1.55 -4.76
C THR A 97 8.18 1.76 -3.33
N LEU A 98 8.04 0.71 -2.51
CA LEU A 98 7.61 0.89 -1.12
C LEU A 98 8.58 1.79 -0.32
N PHE A 99 9.89 1.65 -0.52
CA PHE A 99 10.88 2.53 0.12
C PHE A 99 10.74 3.98 -0.34
N CYS A 100 10.53 4.18 -1.65
CA CYS A 100 10.34 5.53 -2.20
C CYS A 100 9.04 6.17 -1.71
N GLU A 101 7.93 5.43 -1.68
CA GLU A 101 6.65 5.89 -1.14
C GLU A 101 6.78 6.26 0.34
N GLU A 102 7.50 5.48 1.13
CA GLU A 102 7.70 5.76 2.56
C GLU A 102 8.44 7.07 2.78
N ILE A 103 9.50 7.31 1.99
CA ILE A 103 10.24 8.56 2.01
C ILE A 103 9.38 9.72 1.52
N ILE A 104 8.61 9.55 0.43
CA ILE A 104 7.71 10.59 -0.10
C ILE A 104 6.66 10.99 0.94
N LEU A 105 6.01 10.03 1.58
CA LEU A 105 4.98 10.29 2.60
C LEU A 105 5.59 10.89 3.87
N ALA A 106 6.77 10.44 4.28
CA ALA A 106 7.52 11.08 5.36
C ALA A 106 7.83 12.56 5.06
N LEU A 107 8.28 12.87 3.85
CA LEU A 107 8.53 14.24 3.40
C LEU A 107 7.24 15.06 3.29
N ARG A 108 6.10 14.46 2.95
CA ARG A 108 4.79 15.13 2.97
C ARG A 108 4.36 15.47 4.40
N TYR A 109 4.54 14.57 5.37
CA TYR A 109 4.35 14.87 6.80
C TYR A 109 5.27 15.99 7.27
N LEU A 110 6.54 15.94 6.90
CA LEU A 110 7.53 16.97 7.23
C LEU A 110 7.11 18.36 6.74
N ASN A 111 6.36 18.43 5.64
CA ASN A 111 5.87 19.67 5.04
C ASN A 111 4.45 20.05 5.48
N GLY A 112 3.84 19.32 6.41
CA GLY A 112 2.48 19.57 6.88
C GLY A 112 1.41 19.29 5.82
N GLN A 113 1.71 18.42 4.85
CA GLN A 113 0.79 17.99 3.80
C GLN A 113 -0.02 16.76 4.20
N GLU A 114 0.35 16.12 5.31
CA GLU A 114 -0.31 14.95 5.88
C GLU A 114 -0.80 15.20 7.32
N PRO A 115 -1.92 14.59 7.74
CA PRO A 115 -2.87 13.85 6.90
C PRO A 115 -3.58 14.76 5.90
N VAL A 116 -3.85 14.25 4.69
CA VAL A 116 -4.54 15.03 3.66
C VAL A 116 -5.94 15.43 4.12
N THR A 117 -6.37 16.64 3.78
CA THR A 117 -7.77 17.06 3.85
C THR A 117 -8.35 17.10 2.44
N ASP A 118 -9.41 16.34 2.22
CA ASP A 118 -10.12 16.30 0.94
C ASP A 118 -10.73 17.67 0.62
N PRO A 119 -10.38 18.31 -0.51
CA PRO A 119 -10.86 19.65 -0.82
C PRO A 119 -12.34 19.70 -1.24
N GLU A 120 -12.90 18.59 -1.73
CA GLU A 120 -14.32 18.54 -2.15
C GLU A 120 -15.26 18.29 -0.97
N THR A 121 -14.86 17.40 -0.07
CA THR A 121 -15.71 16.93 1.04
C THR A 121 -15.35 17.53 2.40
N GLY A 122 -14.15 18.11 2.53
CA GLY A 122 -13.60 18.60 3.80
C GLY A 122 -13.18 17.47 4.76
N TYR A 123 -13.21 16.21 4.31
CA TYR A 123 -12.85 15.06 5.13
C TYR A 123 -11.34 15.00 5.36
N VAL A 124 -10.94 14.81 6.62
CA VAL A 124 -9.53 14.60 6.97
C VAL A 124 -9.25 13.10 6.96
N TYR A 125 -8.38 12.67 6.05
CA TYR A 125 -7.96 11.27 5.96
C TYR A 125 -7.18 10.85 7.21
N ASN A 126 -7.05 9.55 7.47
CA ASN A 126 -6.32 9.05 8.62
C ASN A 126 -4.81 9.33 8.51
N GLY A 127 -4.25 9.16 7.31
CA GLY A 127 -2.81 9.15 7.13
C GLY A 127 -2.14 7.95 7.80
N PHE A 128 -0.92 8.15 8.29
CA PHE A 128 -0.12 7.15 8.99
C PHE A 128 -0.84 6.56 10.21
N ILE A 129 -0.86 5.23 10.30
CA ILE A 129 -1.51 4.53 11.40
C ILE A 129 -0.53 4.41 12.57
N THR A 130 -0.86 4.94 13.75
CA THR A 130 0.07 4.98 14.88
C THR A 130 0.23 3.64 15.58
N ASP A 131 1.30 3.48 16.37
CA ASP A 131 1.56 2.27 17.18
C ASP A 131 0.48 2.06 18.25
N THR A 132 -0.12 3.14 18.76
CA THR A 132 -1.26 3.03 19.68
C THR A 132 -2.44 2.32 18.99
N ILE A 133 -2.79 2.73 17.78
CA ILE A 133 -3.87 2.12 17.00
C ILE A 133 -3.51 0.66 16.66
N GLN A 134 -2.27 0.42 16.23
CA GLN A 134 -1.75 -0.93 15.96
C GLN A 134 -1.95 -1.88 17.14
N ARG A 135 -1.63 -1.44 18.36
CA ARG A 135 -1.76 -2.26 19.57
C ARG A 135 -3.22 -2.53 19.93
N ASN A 136 -4.10 -1.55 19.74
CA ASN A 136 -5.53 -1.69 20.00
C ASN A 136 -6.19 -2.71 19.05
N LEU A 137 -5.87 -2.62 17.76
CA LEU A 137 -6.46 -3.50 16.73
C LEU A 137 -5.77 -4.86 16.64
N GLY A 138 -4.47 -4.93 16.92
CA GLY A 138 -3.71 -6.17 16.87
C GLY A 138 -4.23 -7.23 17.84
N ILE A 139 -4.85 -6.82 18.96
CA ILE A 139 -5.55 -7.75 19.87
C ILE A 139 -6.72 -8.44 19.14
N GLN A 140 -7.48 -7.69 18.34
CA GLN A 140 -8.63 -8.21 17.60
C GLN A 140 -8.21 -9.15 16.46
N LEU A 141 -7.01 -8.92 15.91
CA LEU A 141 -6.42 -9.82 14.91
C LEU A 141 -5.95 -11.13 15.55
N VAL A 142 -5.36 -11.06 16.75
CA VAL A 142 -4.89 -12.25 17.50
C VAL A 142 -6.03 -13.09 18.06
N ASP A 143 -7.12 -12.48 18.53
CA ASP A 143 -8.29 -13.19 19.06
C ASP A 143 -9.34 -13.58 18.00
N GLY A 144 -9.10 -13.20 16.74
CA GLY A 144 -9.89 -13.62 15.58
C GLY A 144 -11.17 -12.83 15.33
N ARG A 145 -11.43 -11.76 16.10
CA ARG A 145 -12.58 -10.85 15.85
C ARG A 145 -12.45 -10.07 14.54
N MET A 146 -11.21 -9.78 14.14
CA MET A 146 -10.87 -9.13 12.89
C MET A 146 -9.94 -10.07 12.12
N PRO A 147 -10.47 -10.93 11.22
CA PRO A 147 -9.69 -12.01 10.63
C PRO A 147 -8.61 -11.50 9.68
N GLY A 148 -8.74 -10.28 9.17
CA GLY A 148 -7.84 -9.72 8.18
C GLY A 148 -8.22 -8.30 7.78
N PHE A 149 -7.53 -7.77 6.76
CA PHE A 149 -7.88 -6.48 6.16
C PHE A 149 -7.92 -6.53 4.63
N ALA A 150 -8.73 -5.66 4.04
CA ALA A 150 -8.78 -5.42 2.60
C ALA A 150 -8.30 -4.00 2.32
N ALA A 151 -7.36 -3.82 1.40
CA ALA A 151 -6.98 -2.51 0.90
C ALA A 151 -7.71 -2.24 -0.42
N ILE A 152 -8.74 -1.38 -0.39
CA ILE A 152 -9.45 -0.96 -1.59
C ILE A 152 -8.73 0.25 -2.19
N ILE A 153 -8.29 0.09 -3.45
CA ILE A 153 -7.50 1.09 -4.16
C ILE A 153 -8.28 1.58 -5.38
N GLY A 154 -8.59 2.88 -5.45
CA GLY A 154 -9.29 3.49 -6.59
C GLY A 154 -10.77 3.79 -6.31
N ALA A 155 -11.63 3.52 -7.29
CA ALA A 155 -13.05 3.87 -7.26
C ALA A 155 -13.91 2.79 -7.91
N ALA A 156 -15.06 2.49 -7.30
CA ALA A 156 -16.06 1.64 -7.93
C ALA A 156 -16.71 2.35 -9.14
N PRO A 157 -17.43 1.64 -10.02
CA PRO A 157 -18.14 2.26 -11.14
C PRO A 157 -19.18 3.32 -10.71
N ASP A 158 -19.76 3.17 -9.53
CA ASP A 158 -20.68 4.13 -8.92
C ASP A 158 -20.76 3.99 -7.40
N ASP A 159 -21.40 4.99 -6.76
CA ASP A 159 -21.53 5.09 -5.32
C ASP A 159 -22.28 3.89 -4.69
N ASP A 160 -23.31 3.35 -5.36
CA ASP A 160 -24.10 2.23 -4.82
C ASP A 160 -23.29 0.93 -4.81
N THR A 161 -22.49 0.71 -5.85
CA THR A 161 -21.55 -0.42 -5.95
C THR A 161 -20.47 -0.33 -4.87
N ALA A 162 -19.90 0.87 -4.65
CA ALA A 162 -18.92 1.10 -3.58
C ALA A 162 -19.48 0.77 -2.20
N VAL A 163 -20.70 1.24 -1.89
CA VAL A 163 -21.37 0.94 -0.62
C VAL A 163 -21.60 -0.57 -0.48
N LYS A 164 -22.07 -1.24 -1.54
CA LYS A 164 -22.33 -2.68 -1.50
C LYS A 164 -21.07 -3.47 -1.14
N ILE A 165 -19.97 -3.24 -1.87
CA ILE A 165 -18.69 -3.94 -1.65
C ILE A 165 -18.20 -3.73 -0.22
N VAL A 166 -18.18 -2.48 0.25
CA VAL A 166 -17.65 -2.14 1.58
C VAL A 166 -18.53 -2.71 2.69
N ARG A 167 -19.87 -2.73 2.51
CA ARG A 167 -20.78 -3.35 3.48
C ARG A 167 -20.61 -4.86 3.52
N GLU A 168 -20.39 -5.52 2.39
CA GLU A 168 -20.15 -6.97 2.39
C GLU A 168 -18.85 -7.35 3.11
N LEU A 169 -17.78 -6.55 2.94
CA LEU A 169 -16.54 -6.71 3.71
C LEU A 169 -16.77 -6.47 5.22
N GLN A 170 -17.54 -5.44 5.55
CA GLN A 170 -17.89 -5.11 6.93
C GLN A 170 -18.73 -6.21 7.61
N GLU A 171 -19.70 -6.81 6.92
CA GLU A 171 -20.51 -7.93 7.42
C GLU A 171 -19.65 -9.16 7.76
N LYS A 172 -18.50 -9.31 7.09
CA LYS A 172 -17.49 -10.35 7.35
C LYS A 172 -16.44 -9.93 8.38
N ASN A 173 -16.61 -8.77 9.02
CA ASN A 173 -15.70 -8.16 9.99
C ASN A 173 -14.29 -7.88 9.44
N ILE A 174 -14.16 -7.60 8.14
CA ILE A 174 -12.88 -7.23 7.53
C ILE A 174 -12.61 -5.74 7.73
N LEU A 175 -11.43 -5.42 8.23
CA LEU A 175 -10.94 -4.05 8.26
C LEU A 175 -10.66 -3.58 6.84
N THR A 176 -11.31 -2.51 6.41
CA THR A 176 -11.19 -1.99 5.06
C THR A 176 -10.40 -0.69 5.08
N PHE A 177 -9.24 -0.68 4.42
CA PHE A 177 -8.46 0.52 4.15
C PHE A 177 -8.83 1.07 2.78
N LEU A 178 -8.98 2.40 2.66
CA LEU A 178 -9.32 3.06 1.40
C LEU A 178 -8.20 4.00 0.96
N SER A 179 -7.74 3.87 -0.28
CA SER A 179 -6.72 4.72 -0.89
C SER A 179 -6.90 4.84 -2.41
N GLY A 180 -6.13 5.72 -3.04
CA GLY A 180 -6.07 5.85 -4.49
C GLY A 180 -7.32 6.43 -5.15
N THR A 181 -7.17 6.87 -6.39
CA THR A 181 -8.28 7.33 -7.24
C THR A 181 -8.39 6.50 -8.51
N ALA A 182 -9.58 6.48 -9.08
CA ALA A 182 -9.84 5.97 -10.42
C ALA A 182 -11.00 6.76 -11.06
N LYS A 183 -11.22 6.53 -12.35
CA LYS A 183 -12.41 7.04 -13.04
C LYS A 183 -13.60 6.13 -12.75
N ASP A 184 -14.71 6.73 -12.36
CA ASP A 184 -15.99 6.03 -12.28
C ASP A 184 -16.61 5.82 -13.68
N LYS A 185 -17.80 5.20 -13.75
CA LYS A 185 -18.48 4.94 -15.03
C LYS A 185 -18.87 6.21 -15.80
N SER A 186 -18.93 7.36 -15.14
CA SER A 186 -19.19 8.67 -15.76
C SER A 186 -17.91 9.34 -16.27
N GLY A 187 -16.74 8.77 -15.97
CA GLY A 187 -15.43 9.32 -16.27
C GLY A 187 -14.93 10.32 -15.23
N LYS A 188 -15.63 10.52 -14.12
CA LYS A 188 -15.18 11.39 -13.03
C LYS A 188 -14.05 10.69 -12.28
N VAL A 189 -12.92 11.38 -12.09
CA VAL A 189 -11.87 10.93 -11.16
C VAL A 189 -12.39 11.10 -9.73
N THR A 190 -12.50 10.00 -9.01
CA THR A 190 -12.98 9.95 -7.62
C THR A 190 -12.29 8.80 -6.89
N ASN A 191 -12.71 8.51 -5.67
CA ASN A 191 -12.27 7.36 -4.89
C ASN A 191 -13.41 6.80 -4.06
N VAL A 192 -13.22 5.59 -3.52
CA VAL A 192 -14.23 4.93 -2.68
C VAL A 192 -14.58 5.78 -1.45
N THR A 193 -13.63 6.48 -0.84
CA THR A 193 -13.91 7.38 0.30
C THR A 193 -14.97 8.42 -0.04
N GLN A 194 -14.79 9.15 -1.15
CA GLN A 194 -15.75 10.14 -1.61
C GLN A 194 -17.09 9.53 -2.00
N GLN A 195 -17.08 8.33 -2.61
CA GLN A 195 -18.30 7.58 -2.96
C GLN A 195 -19.12 7.24 -1.71
N LEU A 196 -18.47 6.76 -0.65
CA LEU A 196 -19.10 6.45 0.63
C LEU A 196 -19.61 7.72 1.34
N LEU A 197 -18.83 8.80 1.34
CA LEU A 197 -19.25 10.09 1.93
C LEU A 197 -20.49 10.66 1.25
N ARG A 198 -20.60 10.58 -0.09
CA ARG A 198 -21.81 11.01 -0.83
C ARG A 198 -23.06 10.23 -0.42
N LYS A 199 -22.89 8.99 0.04
CA LYS A 199 -23.98 8.13 0.54
C LYS A 199 -24.17 8.22 2.05
N ASN A 200 -23.49 9.16 2.73
CA ASN A 200 -23.53 9.34 4.19
C ASN A 200 -23.15 8.07 4.96
N VAL A 201 -22.21 7.28 4.44
CA VAL A 201 -21.65 6.15 5.17
C VAL A 201 -20.67 6.66 6.23
N GLU A 202 -20.83 6.18 7.46
CA GLU A 202 -19.93 6.49 8.56
C GLU A 202 -18.58 5.76 8.37
N LEU A 203 -17.50 6.54 8.43
CA LEU A 203 -16.12 6.09 8.24
C LEU A 203 -15.36 6.22 9.56
N GLY A 204 -14.44 5.30 9.81
CA GLY A 204 -13.55 5.32 10.96
C GLY A 204 -13.21 3.92 11.46
N TRP A 205 -12.44 3.91 12.55
CA TRP A 205 -11.98 2.69 13.20
C TRP A 205 -13.14 1.86 13.78
N ASP A 206 -14.16 2.52 14.34
CA ASP A 206 -15.32 1.84 14.94
C ASP A 206 -16.21 1.14 13.89
N THR A 207 -16.21 1.63 12.64
CA THR A 207 -16.93 1.01 11.52
C THR A 207 -16.05 0.08 10.69
N TYR A 208 -14.75 -0.07 11.01
CA TYR A 208 -13.78 -0.81 10.20
C TYR A 208 -13.63 -0.30 8.75
N ILE A 209 -13.94 0.98 8.49
CA ILE A 209 -13.78 1.59 7.17
C ILE A 209 -12.87 2.80 7.32
N VAL A 210 -11.60 2.66 6.97
CA VAL A 210 -10.54 3.61 7.31
C VAL A 210 -9.90 4.19 6.05
N PRO A 211 -10.22 5.44 5.68
CA PRO A 211 -9.55 6.14 4.59
C PRO A 211 -8.13 6.54 4.97
N LEU A 212 -7.14 6.07 4.21
CA LEU A 212 -5.72 6.37 4.43
C LEU A 212 -5.28 7.66 3.74
N GLY A 213 -5.76 7.88 2.53
CA GLY A 213 -5.48 9.09 1.75
C GLY A 213 -6.01 8.98 0.32
N PRO A 214 -5.94 10.07 -0.48
CA PRO A 214 -6.51 10.08 -1.81
C PRO A 214 -5.64 9.39 -2.86
N ASP A 215 -4.31 9.37 -2.69
CA ASP A 215 -3.37 8.86 -3.69
C ASP A 215 -3.03 7.39 -3.43
N THR A 216 -2.54 6.68 -4.46
CA THR A 216 -2.19 5.25 -4.39
C THR A 216 -1.10 5.00 -3.35
N GLU A 217 -0.14 5.91 -3.22
CA GLU A 217 0.99 5.84 -2.29
C GLU A 217 0.52 5.70 -0.84
N HIS A 218 -0.65 6.25 -0.47
CA HIS A 218 -1.20 6.13 0.89
C HIS A 218 -1.56 4.68 1.27
N THR A 219 -1.64 3.77 0.29
CA THR A 219 -1.75 2.31 0.54
C THR A 219 -0.57 1.81 1.37
N LEU A 220 0.60 2.45 1.26
CA LEU A 220 1.76 2.13 2.06
C LEU A 220 1.46 2.14 3.57
N TYR A 221 0.60 3.03 4.08
CA TYR A 221 0.30 3.05 5.51
C TYR A 221 -0.31 1.73 6.01
N ALA A 222 -1.07 1.00 5.17
CA ALA A 222 -1.55 -0.34 5.50
C ALA A 222 -0.41 -1.37 5.51
N LEU A 223 0.56 -1.24 4.60
CA LEU A 223 1.74 -2.09 4.54
C LEU A 223 2.67 -1.83 5.74
N ASP A 224 2.90 -0.57 6.12
CA ASP A 224 3.64 -0.17 7.32
C ASP A 224 2.98 -0.70 8.60
N TRP A 225 1.65 -0.63 8.68
CA TRP A 225 0.89 -1.22 9.77
C TRP A 225 1.10 -2.74 9.81
N SER A 226 1.04 -3.38 8.65
CA SER A 226 1.27 -4.82 8.57
C SER A 226 2.69 -5.25 8.94
N ILE A 227 3.73 -4.58 8.45
CA ILE A 227 5.12 -4.97 8.71
C ILE A 227 5.47 -4.73 10.18
N ARG A 228 4.91 -3.68 10.80
CA ARG A 228 5.05 -3.44 12.26
C ARG A 228 4.41 -4.52 13.10
N ALA A 229 3.31 -5.12 12.66
CA ALA A 229 2.72 -6.26 13.37
C ALA A 229 3.73 -7.41 13.56
N SER A 230 4.61 -7.62 12.58
CA SER A 230 5.71 -8.60 12.65
C SER A 230 6.73 -8.29 13.75
N MET A 231 7.07 -7.01 13.93
CA MET A 231 7.98 -6.58 15.00
C MET A 231 7.29 -6.57 16.37
N ILE A 232 6.07 -6.06 16.45
CA ILE A 232 5.34 -5.85 17.72
C ILE A 232 4.82 -7.18 18.30
N PHE A 233 4.17 -8.00 17.48
CA PHE A 233 3.52 -9.24 17.92
C PHE A 233 4.33 -10.48 17.55
N GLY A 234 4.98 -10.47 16.38
CA GLY A 234 5.86 -11.56 15.97
C GLY A 234 7.19 -11.58 16.72
N GLY A 235 7.61 -10.46 17.30
CA GLY A 235 8.91 -10.34 17.98
C GLY A 235 10.11 -10.47 17.03
N ASN A 236 9.88 -10.35 15.72
CA ASN A 236 10.93 -10.43 14.72
C ASN A 236 11.85 -9.22 14.83
N LYS A 237 13.15 -9.45 14.66
CA LYS A 237 14.17 -8.40 14.78
C LYS A 237 14.28 -7.61 13.47
N PRO A 238 14.42 -6.28 13.54
CA PRO A 238 14.73 -5.46 12.37
C PRO A 238 15.91 -6.04 11.58
N GLY A 239 15.81 -6.04 10.25
CA GLY A 239 16.81 -6.59 9.31
C GLY A 239 16.64 -8.08 9.01
N ASP A 240 15.81 -8.81 9.77
CA ASP A 240 15.44 -10.19 9.40
C ASP A 240 14.29 -10.16 8.38
N TYR A 241 14.60 -9.67 7.18
CA TYR A 241 13.62 -9.48 6.11
C TYR A 241 12.84 -10.78 5.81
N LYS A 242 13.49 -11.94 5.89
CA LYS A 242 12.84 -13.25 5.67
C LYS A 242 11.81 -13.54 6.74
N ALA A 243 12.12 -13.32 8.01
CA ALA A 243 11.17 -13.52 9.09
C ALA A 243 9.99 -12.55 8.98
N HIS A 244 10.26 -11.30 8.58
CA HIS A 244 9.21 -10.30 8.38
C HIS A 244 8.24 -10.65 7.26
N LEU A 245 8.74 -10.93 6.05
CA LEU A 245 7.91 -11.30 4.89
C LEU A 245 7.18 -12.63 5.11
N LYS A 246 7.80 -13.58 5.82
CA LYS A 246 7.13 -14.82 6.22
C LYS A 246 6.00 -14.55 7.21
N TYR A 247 6.19 -13.64 8.16
CA TYR A 247 5.14 -13.29 9.13
C TYR A 247 3.94 -12.63 8.44
N THR A 248 4.17 -11.64 7.58
CA THR A 248 3.10 -10.97 6.84
C THR A 248 2.29 -11.96 6.03
N ARG A 249 2.96 -12.82 5.26
CA ARG A 249 2.31 -13.88 4.47
C ARG A 249 1.53 -14.89 5.31
N ASP A 250 2.09 -15.35 6.43
CA ASP A 250 1.52 -16.49 7.18
C ASP A 250 0.55 -16.09 8.30
N ARG A 251 0.57 -14.82 8.75
CA ARG A 251 -0.18 -14.37 9.95
C ARG A 251 -1.09 -13.17 9.70
N VAL A 252 -0.88 -12.42 8.63
CA VAL A 252 -1.71 -11.26 8.29
C VAL A 252 -2.50 -11.60 7.05
N PHE A 253 -3.77 -11.97 7.22
CA PHE A 253 -4.64 -12.26 6.09
C PHE A 253 -5.08 -10.94 5.47
N ALA A 254 -4.44 -10.57 4.36
CA ALA A 254 -4.75 -9.34 3.67
C ALA A 254 -4.76 -9.52 2.15
N PHE A 255 -5.55 -8.70 1.47
CA PHE A 255 -5.59 -8.63 0.02
C PHE A 255 -5.87 -7.19 -0.44
N ALA A 256 -5.42 -6.87 -1.66
CA ALA A 256 -5.79 -5.64 -2.33
C ALA A 256 -7.02 -5.87 -3.22
N MET A 257 -7.97 -4.94 -3.20
CA MET A 257 -9.08 -4.90 -4.14
C MET A 257 -8.96 -3.62 -4.95
N VAL A 258 -8.60 -3.74 -6.21
CA VAL A 258 -8.35 -2.60 -7.09
C VAL A 258 -9.59 -2.34 -7.94
N LEU A 259 -10.20 -1.17 -7.74
CA LEU A 259 -11.43 -0.77 -8.42
C LEU A 259 -11.13 0.35 -9.42
N GLY A 260 -11.44 0.11 -10.69
CA GLY A 260 -11.13 0.97 -11.82
C GLY A 260 -9.78 0.69 -12.47
N GLU A 261 -9.35 1.59 -13.37
CA GLU A 261 -8.12 1.42 -14.17
C GLU A 261 -6.84 1.42 -13.31
N LEU A 262 -5.94 0.48 -13.62
CA LEU A 262 -4.62 0.36 -12.99
C LEU A 262 -3.57 1.17 -13.75
N ASP A 263 -3.04 2.20 -13.11
CA ASP A 263 -1.86 2.94 -13.56
C ASP A 263 -0.56 2.27 -13.09
N ASP A 264 0.58 2.75 -13.61
CA ASP A 264 1.89 2.19 -13.31
C ASP A 264 2.22 2.22 -11.80
N VAL A 265 1.77 3.26 -11.07
CA VAL A 265 2.01 3.36 -9.61
C VAL A 265 1.26 2.24 -8.90
N LYS A 266 -0.03 2.03 -9.20
CA LYS A 266 -0.82 0.90 -8.65
C LYS A 266 -0.15 -0.44 -8.92
N TRP A 267 0.38 -0.66 -10.12
CA TRP A 267 1.12 -1.88 -10.45
C TRP A 267 2.39 -2.04 -9.62
N SER A 268 3.16 -0.97 -9.41
CA SER A 268 4.41 -1.04 -8.65
C SER A 268 4.18 -1.21 -7.15
N THR A 269 3.25 -0.45 -6.57
CA THR A 269 2.85 -0.64 -5.16
C THR A 269 2.32 -2.06 -4.94
N GLY A 270 1.51 -2.57 -5.89
CA GLY A 270 1.01 -3.95 -5.88
C GLY A 270 2.13 -5.00 -5.93
N ALA A 271 3.17 -4.81 -6.75
CA ALA A 271 4.33 -5.69 -6.76
C ALA A 271 5.07 -5.71 -5.41
N GLY A 272 5.14 -4.57 -4.72
CA GLY A 272 5.62 -4.48 -3.34
C GLY A 272 4.74 -5.24 -2.35
N ALA A 273 3.42 -5.14 -2.47
CA ALA A 273 2.48 -5.88 -1.62
C ALA A 273 2.56 -7.40 -1.85
N ILE A 274 2.78 -7.84 -3.10
CA ILE A 274 3.00 -9.26 -3.43
C ILE A 274 4.22 -9.80 -2.70
N ASN A 275 5.34 -9.06 -2.61
CA ASN A 275 6.50 -9.46 -1.81
C ASN A 275 6.16 -9.76 -0.34
N MET A 276 5.18 -9.04 0.21
CA MET A 276 4.70 -9.23 1.58
C MET A 276 3.71 -10.39 1.72
N GLY A 277 3.33 -11.02 0.60
CA GLY A 277 2.43 -12.16 0.53
C GLY A 277 0.96 -11.79 0.28
N TYR A 278 0.68 -10.57 -0.17
CA TYR A 278 -0.68 -10.07 -0.37
C TYR A 278 -1.13 -10.17 -1.82
N PRO A 279 -2.15 -11.00 -2.11
CA PRO A 279 -2.74 -11.08 -3.43
C PRO A 279 -3.58 -9.84 -3.75
N ALA A 280 -3.82 -9.63 -5.03
CA ALA A 280 -4.69 -8.57 -5.53
C ALA A 280 -5.82 -9.12 -6.40
N ILE A 281 -7.01 -8.56 -6.26
CA ILE A 281 -8.14 -8.76 -7.16
C ILE A 281 -8.52 -7.44 -7.81
N ALA A 282 -8.71 -7.43 -9.13
CA ALA A 282 -9.11 -6.25 -9.89
C ALA A 282 -10.49 -6.41 -10.54
N ASP A 283 -11.22 -5.31 -10.69
CA ASP A 283 -12.51 -5.27 -11.40
C ASP A 283 -12.39 -4.91 -12.90
N THR A 284 -11.17 -4.84 -13.40
CA THR A 284 -10.85 -4.54 -14.79
C THR A 284 -10.15 -5.71 -15.50
N ASP A 285 -10.11 -5.65 -16.84
CA ASP A 285 -9.47 -6.69 -17.64
C ASP A 285 -7.94 -6.60 -17.56
N VAL A 286 -7.38 -7.21 -16.52
CA VAL A 286 -5.94 -7.25 -16.26
C VAL A 286 -5.34 -8.63 -16.56
N PRO A 287 -4.00 -8.73 -16.73
CA PRO A 287 -3.31 -10.01 -16.73
C PRO A 287 -3.40 -10.67 -15.36
N VAL A 288 -3.73 -11.96 -15.33
CA VAL A 288 -3.76 -12.78 -14.10
C VAL A 288 -2.41 -13.45 -13.84
N ILE A 289 -2.07 -13.64 -12.58
CA ILE A 289 -0.85 -14.31 -12.12
C ILE A 289 -1.24 -15.43 -11.16
N HIS A 290 -1.52 -16.61 -11.73
CA HIS A 290 -1.86 -17.80 -10.96
C HIS A 290 -0.71 -18.54 -10.25
N PRO A 291 0.57 -18.43 -10.66
CA PRO A 291 1.65 -19.07 -9.91
C PRO A 291 1.63 -18.65 -8.44
N THR A 292 1.70 -19.65 -7.55
CA THR A 292 1.80 -19.46 -6.11
C THR A 292 3.25 -19.62 -5.66
N GLY A 293 3.63 -19.01 -4.54
CA GLY A 293 4.98 -19.14 -3.98
C GLY A 293 5.44 -17.92 -3.19
N VAL A 294 5.17 -16.73 -3.71
CA VAL A 294 5.34 -15.47 -2.96
C VAL A 294 4.10 -15.23 -2.11
N CYS A 295 2.94 -15.16 -2.76
CA CYS A 295 1.64 -15.24 -2.11
C CYS A 295 1.26 -16.70 -1.83
N THR A 296 0.43 -16.90 -0.80
CA THR A 296 -0.18 -18.21 -0.48
C THR A 296 -1.15 -18.64 -1.58
N TYR A 297 -1.86 -17.67 -2.15
CA TYR A 297 -2.83 -17.80 -3.24
C TYR A 297 -2.30 -17.16 -4.52
N GLU A 298 -3.13 -17.11 -5.57
CA GLU A 298 -2.85 -16.39 -6.81
C GLU A 298 -2.43 -14.95 -6.53
N GLU A 299 -1.32 -14.51 -7.12
CA GLU A 299 -0.77 -13.17 -6.87
C GLU A 299 -1.67 -12.06 -7.42
N VAL A 300 -2.28 -12.29 -8.59
CA VAL A 300 -3.20 -11.35 -9.24
C VAL A 300 -4.36 -12.11 -9.89
N GLU A 301 -5.58 -11.74 -9.54
CA GLU A 301 -6.83 -12.27 -10.11
C GLU A 301 -7.73 -11.12 -10.57
N LYS A 302 -8.75 -11.43 -11.37
CA LYS A 302 -9.80 -10.46 -11.73
C LYS A 302 -11.20 -11.04 -11.59
N GLU A 303 -12.14 -10.17 -11.25
CA GLU A 303 -13.57 -10.45 -11.26
C GLU A 303 -14.32 -9.20 -11.71
N LEU A 304 -14.93 -9.27 -12.90
CA LEU A 304 -15.62 -8.14 -13.53
C LEU A 304 -17.04 -7.96 -12.97
N ASP A 305 -17.58 -8.97 -12.31
CA ASP A 305 -18.88 -8.91 -11.63
C ASP A 305 -18.70 -8.41 -10.19
N HIS A 306 -19.02 -7.13 -9.96
CA HIS A 306 -18.95 -6.51 -8.63
C HIS A 306 -19.84 -7.20 -7.58
N ASP A 307 -20.80 -8.02 -8.00
CA ASP A 307 -21.62 -8.82 -7.07
C ASP A 307 -20.88 -10.06 -6.53
N LYS A 308 -19.76 -10.43 -7.16
CA LYS A 308 -18.96 -11.61 -6.82
C LYS A 308 -17.54 -11.27 -6.39
N ILE A 309 -17.06 -10.05 -6.66
CA ILE A 309 -15.66 -9.67 -6.40
C ILE A 309 -15.25 -9.90 -4.94
N VAL A 310 -16.13 -9.61 -3.98
CA VAL A 310 -15.86 -9.84 -2.56
C VAL A 310 -15.77 -11.34 -2.29
N GLN A 311 -16.75 -12.14 -2.74
CA GLN A 311 -16.70 -13.60 -2.60
C GLN A 311 -15.42 -14.18 -3.21
N ARG A 312 -15.09 -13.79 -4.45
CA ARG A 312 -13.91 -14.25 -5.18
C ARG A 312 -12.61 -13.89 -4.48
N ALA A 313 -12.55 -12.77 -3.76
CA ALA A 313 -11.39 -12.36 -2.98
C ALA A 313 -11.13 -13.26 -1.75
N PHE A 314 -12.15 -13.95 -1.24
CA PHE A 314 -12.01 -14.90 -0.11
C PHE A 314 -11.74 -16.34 -0.54
N GLU A 315 -12.03 -16.69 -1.79
CA GLU A 315 -11.78 -18.01 -2.38
C GLU A 315 -10.28 -18.24 -2.60
#